data_AF-A0A383DYB2-F1
#
_entry.id   AF-A0A383DYB2-F1
#
_cell.length_a   1.000
_cell.length_b   1.000
_cell.length_c   1.000
_cell.angle_alpha   90.00
_cell.angle_beta   90.00
_cell.angle_gamma   90.00
#
_symmetry.space_group_name_H-M   'P 1'
#
loop_
_entity.id
_entity.type
_entity.pdbx_description
1 polymer ?
#
loop_
_entity_poly.entity_id
_entity_poly.type
_entity_poly.pdbx_seq_one_letter_code
_entity_poly.pdbx_strand_id
1 'polypeptide(L)'
;MQRFYKFEQVFNVRDAGGYPTASGKNIRWKRIFRSAEHQRMSEIELSDFQSEVGIRTVIDFRSSGEATDPRGVGAISDAATKRYHFPMGDADS
;
A
#
# COMPACT_ATOMS: atom_id res chain seq x y z
N MET A 1 9.79 -16.63 -1.85
CA MET A 1 9.64 -15.32 -1.17
C MET A 1 9.46 -14.27 -2.24
N GLN A 2 8.28 -13.67 -2.34
CA GLN A 2 7.94 -12.72 -3.40
C GLN A 2 8.07 -11.29 -2.87
N ARG A 3 8.95 -10.50 -3.50
CA ARG A 3 9.15 -9.08 -3.15
C ARG A 3 8.32 -8.16 -4.01
N PHE A 4 8.27 -8.42 -5.31
CA PHE A 4 7.63 -7.54 -6.28
C PHE A 4 6.29 -8.14 -6.67
N TYR A 5 5.23 -7.34 -6.56
CA TYR A 5 3.90 -7.69 -7.00
C TYR A 5 3.60 -6.85 -8.23
N LYS A 6 3.24 -7.52 -9.33
CA LYS A 6 2.93 -6.87 -10.60
C LYS A 6 1.42 -6.83 -10.75
N PHE A 7 0.93 -5.64 -11.08
CA PHE A 7 -0.47 -5.37 -11.38
C PHE A 7 -0.52 -4.55 -12.68
N GLU A 8 -1.66 -4.57 -13.37
CA GLU A 8 -1.81 -3.88 -14.65
C GLU A 8 -1.74 -2.35 -14.50
N GLN A 9 -2.32 -1.81 -13.42
CA GLN A 9 -2.50 -0.37 -13.22
C GLN A 9 -2.06 0.13 -11.84
N VAL A 10 -1.42 -0.74 -11.03
CA VAL A 10 -0.87 -0.36 -9.73
C VAL A 10 0.63 -0.56 -9.74
N PHE A 11 1.36 0.53 -9.52
CA PHE A 11 2.80 0.55 -9.67
C PHE A 11 3.52 0.47 -8.33
N ASN A 12 4.77 0.02 -8.39
CA ASN A 12 5.69 -0.01 -7.25
C ASN A 12 5.20 -0.80 -6.03
N VAL A 13 4.33 -1.81 -6.22
CA VAL A 13 3.89 -2.68 -5.12
C VAL A 13 4.98 -3.65 -4.72
N ARG A 14 5.52 -3.50 -3.50
CA ARG A 14 6.66 -4.26 -3.01
C ARG A 14 6.58 -4.56 -1.51
N ASP A 15 6.98 -5.76 -1.13
CA ASP A 15 7.26 -6.14 0.26
C ASP A 15 8.66 -5.64 0.68
N ALA A 16 8.75 -4.96 1.83
CA ALA A 16 10.02 -4.53 2.42
C ALA A 16 10.74 -5.65 3.20
N GLY A 17 10.15 -6.85 3.26
CA GLY A 17 10.75 -8.03 3.84
C GLY A 17 12.17 -8.31 3.34
N GLY A 18 13.02 -8.75 4.26
CA GLY A 18 14.41 -9.13 3.99
C GLY A 18 15.41 -7.97 3.91
N TYR A 19 14.98 -6.70 4.04
CA TYR A 19 15.95 -5.60 4.18
C TYR A 19 16.65 -5.64 5.55
N PRO A 20 17.97 -5.41 5.60
CA PRO A 20 18.70 -5.33 6.86
C PRO A 20 18.32 -4.08 7.64
N THR A 21 18.30 -4.19 8.96
CA THR A 21 18.09 -3.08 9.90
C THR A 21 19.39 -2.73 10.60
N ALA A 22 19.46 -1.53 11.18
CA ALA A 22 20.61 -1.09 11.98
C ALA A 22 20.90 -2.00 13.20
N SER A 23 19.91 -2.80 13.64
CA SER A 23 20.08 -3.76 14.73
C SER A 23 20.65 -5.12 14.27
N GLY A 24 21.09 -5.25 13.02
CA GLY A 24 21.61 -6.51 12.46
C GLY A 24 20.55 -7.59 12.19
N LYS A 25 19.25 -7.25 12.24
CA LYS A 25 18.14 -8.15 11.90
C LYS A 25 17.59 -7.78 10.52
N ASN A 26 16.75 -8.64 9.96
CA ASN A 26 16.03 -8.33 8.73
C ASN A 26 14.56 -7.97 9.02
N ILE A 27 13.99 -7.08 8.21
CA ILE A 27 12.55 -6.84 8.21
C ILE A 27 11.84 -8.16 7.91
N ARG A 28 10.87 -8.53 8.74
CA ARG A 28 10.06 -9.73 8.53
C ARG A 28 9.22 -9.57 7.26
N TRP A 29 9.19 -10.60 6.43
CA TRP A 29 8.36 -10.64 5.23
C TRP A 29 6.88 -10.57 5.54
N LYS A 30 6.12 -10.04 4.59
CA LYS A 30 4.67 -9.83 4.65
C LYS A 30 4.23 -8.95 5.82
N ARG A 31 5.06 -7.97 6.18
CA ARG A 31 4.77 -7.03 7.29
C ARG A 31 4.62 -5.59 6.85
N ILE A 32 5.40 -5.15 5.87
CA ILE A 32 5.40 -3.76 5.39
C ILE A 32 5.41 -3.83 3.88
N PHE A 33 4.38 -3.27 3.26
CA PHE A 33 4.29 -3.10 1.83
C PHE A 33 4.31 -1.62 1.49
N ARG A 34 4.81 -1.30 0.31
CA ARG A 34 4.70 0.03 -0.30
C ARG A 34 4.08 -0.10 -1.68
N SER A 35 3.41 0.95 -2.14
CA SER A 35 2.88 1.09 -3.50
C SER A 35 2.89 2.56 -3.93
N ALA A 36 2.62 2.82 -5.20
CA ALA A 36 2.04 4.08 -5.63
C ALA A 36 0.53 4.12 -5.30
N GLU A 37 -0.22 5.02 -5.92
CA GLU A 37 -1.69 4.97 -5.87
C GLU A 37 -2.23 3.62 -6.36
N HIS A 38 -3.24 3.13 -5.66
CA HIS A 38 -3.87 1.82 -5.89
C HIS A 38 -5.37 1.94 -6.23
N GLN A 39 -5.78 3.10 -6.75
CA GLN A 39 -7.16 3.36 -7.12
C GLN A 39 -7.65 2.53 -8.31
N ARG A 40 -6.72 2.06 -9.15
CA ARG A 40 -7.02 1.36 -10.40
C ARG A 40 -6.78 -0.15 -10.32
N MET A 41 -6.61 -0.71 -9.13
CA MET A 41 -6.49 -2.17 -8.95
C MET A 41 -7.81 -2.84 -9.34
N SER A 42 -7.75 -3.90 -10.13
CA SER A 42 -8.96 -4.70 -10.43
C SER A 42 -9.38 -5.54 -9.22
N GLU A 43 -10.66 -5.92 -9.16
CA GLU A 43 -11.20 -6.77 -8.08
C GLU A 43 -10.54 -8.15 -8.05
N ILE A 44 -10.20 -8.71 -9.22
CA ILE A 44 -9.52 -10.00 -9.36
C ILE A 44 -8.11 -9.91 -8.76
N GLU A 45 -7.34 -8.89 -9.16
CA GLU A 45 -6.00 -8.66 -8.63
C GLU A 45 -6.01 -8.39 -7.12
N LEU A 46 -7.02 -7.68 -6.61
CA LEU A 46 -7.20 -7.44 -5.19
C LEU A 46 -7.45 -8.75 -4.45
N SER A 47 -8.38 -9.58 -4.92
CA SER A 47 -8.70 -10.87 -4.31
C SER A 47 -7.48 -11.79 -4.27
N ASP A 48 -6.76 -11.90 -5.38
CA ASP A 48 -5.53 -12.71 -5.46
C ASP A 48 -4.48 -12.19 -4.48
N PHE A 49 -4.26 -10.87 -4.45
CA PHE A 49 -3.31 -10.25 -3.53
C PHE A 49 -3.71 -10.46 -2.06
N GLN A 50 -4.98 -10.29 -1.71
CA GLN A 50 -5.48 -10.46 -0.35
C GLN A 50 -5.43 -11.92 0.13
N SER A 51 -5.60 -12.88 -0.78
CA SER A 51 -5.47 -14.32 -0.47
C SER A 51 -4.06 -14.68 0.02
N GLU A 52 -3.04 -13.97 -0.46
CA GLU A 52 -1.64 -14.20 -0.12
C GLU A 52 -1.11 -13.23 0.96
N VAL A 53 -1.73 -12.05 1.06
CA VAL A 53 -1.30 -10.91 1.87
C VAL A 53 -2.52 -10.25 2.55
N GLY A 54 -2.71 -10.55 3.83
CA GLY A 54 -3.75 -9.91 4.66
C GLY A 54 -3.37 -8.51 5.14
N ILE A 55 -3.41 -7.50 4.26
CA ILE A 55 -3.28 -6.09 4.66
C ILE A 55 -4.45 -5.71 5.57
N ARG A 56 -4.15 -5.10 6.72
CA ARG A 56 -5.16 -4.63 7.69
C ARG A 56 -5.09 -3.13 7.94
N THR A 57 -4.05 -2.48 7.45
CA THR A 57 -3.81 -1.07 7.71
C THR A 57 -3.21 -0.43 6.46
N VAL A 58 -3.82 0.66 6.01
CA VAL A 58 -3.33 1.50 4.92
C VAL A 58 -2.89 2.82 5.51
N ILE A 59 -1.64 3.18 5.27
CA ILE A 59 -1.09 4.49 5.60
C ILE A 59 -1.05 5.30 4.31
N ASP A 60 -1.96 6.26 4.19
CA ASP A 60 -2.10 7.10 3.00
C ASP A 60 -1.32 8.40 3.22
N PHE A 61 -0.28 8.62 2.41
CA PHE A 61 0.57 9.81 2.48
C PHE A 61 0.23 10.86 1.41
N ARG A 62 -0.79 10.62 0.57
CA ARG A 62 -1.23 11.59 -0.44
C ARG A 62 -1.61 12.92 0.23
N SER A 63 -1.31 14.02 -0.44
CA SER A 63 -1.78 15.35 -0.03
C SER A 63 -3.30 15.36 0.18
N SER A 64 -3.79 16.32 0.94
CA SER A 64 -5.23 16.50 1.14
C SER A 64 -5.96 16.68 -0.20
N GLY A 65 -5.34 17.37 -1.16
CA GLY A 65 -5.87 17.51 -2.52
C GLY A 65 -5.97 16.18 -3.26
N GLU A 66 -4.87 15.42 -3.33
CA GLU A 66 -4.84 14.10 -3.99
C GLU A 66 -5.76 13.08 -3.31
N ALA A 67 -5.96 13.17 -1.99
CA ALA A 67 -6.83 12.25 -1.25
C ALA A 67 -8.32 12.41 -1.61
N THR A 68 -8.72 13.57 -2.15
CA THR A 68 -10.08 13.85 -2.63
C THR A 68 -10.35 13.43 -4.07
N ASP A 69 -9.37 12.78 -4.71
CA ASP A 69 -9.52 12.30 -6.09
C ASP A 69 -10.80 11.44 -6.25
N PRO A 70 -11.60 11.69 -7.30
CA PRO A 70 -12.91 11.03 -7.49
C PRO A 70 -12.82 9.52 -7.67
N ARG A 71 -11.64 8.97 -8.00
CA ARG A 71 -11.38 7.52 -8.06
C ARG A 71 -11.28 6.88 -6.66
N GLY A 72 -11.31 7.69 -5.59
CA GLY A 72 -11.45 7.24 -4.20
C GLY A 72 -10.12 6.95 -3.50
N VAL A 73 -10.19 6.17 -2.42
CA VAL A 73 -9.01 5.83 -1.58
C VAL A 73 -8.26 4.59 -2.07
N GLY A 74 -8.80 3.89 -3.06
CA GLY A 74 -8.24 2.73 -3.72
C GLY A 74 -8.57 1.38 -3.11
N ALA A 75 -8.42 0.33 -3.92
CA ALA A 75 -9.11 -0.95 -3.71
C ALA A 75 -8.64 -1.70 -2.45
N ILE A 76 -7.39 -1.50 -2.02
CA ILE A 76 -6.86 -2.10 -0.79
C ILE A 76 -7.44 -1.41 0.46
N SER A 77 -7.94 -0.17 0.34
CA SER A 77 -8.59 0.56 1.44
C SER A 77 -10.08 0.19 1.55
N ASP A 78 -10.37 -1.08 1.80
CA ASP A 78 -11.72 -1.62 1.95
C ASP A 78 -12.19 -1.69 3.42
N ALA A 79 -13.37 -2.27 3.65
CA ALA A 79 -13.97 -2.42 4.98
C ALA A 79 -13.16 -3.33 5.94
N ALA A 80 -12.28 -4.19 5.43
CA ALA A 80 -11.41 -5.04 6.24
C ALA A 80 -10.12 -4.32 6.67
N THR A 81 -9.86 -3.13 6.13
CA THR A 81 -8.68 -2.33 6.46
C THR A 81 -9.02 -1.08 7.26
N LYS A 82 -8.08 -0.67 8.11
CA LYS A 82 -8.10 0.65 8.73
C LYS A 82 -7.19 1.60 7.97
N ARG A 83 -7.76 2.64 7.37
CA ARG A 83 -7.01 3.72 6.71
C ARG A 83 -6.63 4.81 7.72
N TYR A 84 -5.36 5.19 7.72
CA TYR A 84 -4.87 6.41 8.37
C TYR A 84 -4.32 7.33 7.28
N HIS A 85 -4.81 8.57 7.24
CA HIS A 85 -4.37 9.58 6.29
C HIS A 85 -3.43 10.56 7.00
N PHE A 86 -2.17 10.58 6.57
CA PHE A 86 -1.13 11.48 7.06
C PHE A 86 -0.60 12.25 5.85
N PRO A 87 -1.29 13.33 5.41
CA PRO A 87 -0.92 14.02 4.19
C PRO A 87 0.51 14.55 4.27
N MET A 88 1.25 14.38 3.19
CA MET A 88 2.61 14.89 3.02
C MET A 88 2.64 15.79 1.78
N GLY A 89 3.24 16.97 1.92
CA GLY A 89 3.36 17.93 0.81
C GLY A 89 2.13 18.80 0.58
N ASP A 90 1.24 18.92 1.56
CA ASP A 90 0.29 20.04 1.57
C ASP A 90 1.11 21.34 1.68
N ALA A 91 0.65 22.41 1.03
CA ALA A 91 1.37 23.70 1.00
C ALA A 91 1.61 24.31 2.39
N ASP A 92 0.89 23.82 3.41
CA ASP A 92 0.95 24.25 4.80
C ASP A 92 1.64 23.24 5.75
N SER A 93 2.35 22.22 5.22
CA SER A 93 3.06 21.18 5.99
C SER A 93 4.54 21.48 6.26
#